data_AF-A0A7C8EIR4-F1
#
_entry.id   AF-A0A7C8EIR4-F1
#
_cell.length_a   1.000
_cell.length_b   1.000
_cell.length_c   1.000
_cell.angle_alpha   90.00
_cell.angle_beta   90.00
_cell.angle_gamma   90.00
#
_symmetry.space_group_name_H-M   'P 1'
#
loop_
_entity.id
_entity.type
_entity.pdbx_description
1 polymer ?
#
loop_
_entity_poly.entity_id
_entity_poly.type
_entity_poly.pdbx_seq_one_letter_code
_entity_poly.pdbx_strand_id
1 'polypeptide(L)'
;MDTKDRKKTMQPVIFAMENDQCVWGRAGVIKPTKCVNAFDCLGCALDQRVLSNFDEQRKASGQSDSRPPRMLLMMRKGKCRHMLSGRIPYGSCSYAYDCVRCPFDQMIEDTSYLPNLRRPEVERASGFDVARNYYYHYGHSWARVEYGGRVRVGLDDFA
;
A
#
# COMPACT_ATOMS: atom_id res chain seq x y z
N MET A 1 -28.17 28.04 -0.40
CA MET A 1 -27.52 27.00 0.45
C MET A 1 -26.76 26.08 -0.49
N ASP A 2 -25.52 26.47 -0.80
CA ASP A 2 -24.65 25.75 -1.71
C ASP A 2 -24.17 24.43 -1.10
N THR A 3 -24.75 23.32 -1.54
CA THR A 3 -24.20 22.00 -1.32
C THR A 3 -22.98 21.84 -2.22
N LYS A 4 -21.80 22.16 -1.67
CA LYS A 4 -20.50 21.89 -2.28
C LYS A 4 -20.40 20.38 -2.57
N ASP A 5 -20.54 20.04 -3.85
CA ASP A 5 -20.26 18.72 -4.38
C ASP A 5 -18.80 18.36 -4.05
N ARG A 6 -18.60 17.57 -2.99
CA ARG A 6 -17.31 16.97 -2.68
C ARG A 6 -17.03 16.00 -3.82
N LYS A 7 -16.18 16.41 -4.78
CA LYS A 7 -15.54 15.50 -5.75
C LYS A 7 -15.08 14.27 -4.98
N LYS A 8 -15.82 13.17 -5.11
CA LYS A 8 -15.41 11.85 -4.62
C LYS A 8 -14.21 11.49 -5.48
N THR A 9 -13.01 11.77 -4.97
CA THR A 9 -11.80 11.18 -5.52
C THR A 9 -12.04 9.68 -5.51
N MET A 10 -12.22 9.08 -6.69
CA MET A 10 -12.41 7.64 -6.83
C MET A 10 -11.09 6.98 -6.46
N GLN A 11 -10.89 6.77 -5.15
CA GLN A 11 -9.78 5.97 -4.68
C GLN A 11 -9.99 4.54 -5.18
N PRO A 12 -9.00 3.95 -5.85
CA PRO A 12 -9.13 2.59 -6.30
C PRO A 12 -9.32 1.65 -5.10
N VAL A 13 -10.27 0.73 -5.21
CA VAL A 13 -10.49 -0.33 -4.24
C VAL A 13 -9.35 -1.33 -4.44
N ILE A 14 -8.52 -1.50 -3.42
CA ILE A 14 -7.41 -2.44 -3.47
C ILE A 14 -7.89 -3.78 -2.89
N PHE A 15 -7.67 -4.84 -3.65
CA PHE A 15 -8.10 -6.18 -3.29
C PHE A 15 -7.41 -6.67 -2.00
N ALA A 16 -8.19 -7.29 -1.12
CA ALA A 16 -7.73 -7.92 0.13
C ALA A 16 -6.96 -6.99 1.09
N MET A 17 -7.36 -5.73 1.22
CA MET A 17 -6.83 -4.85 2.26
C MET A 17 -7.52 -5.10 3.61
N GLU A 18 -6.79 -5.71 4.56
CA GLU A 18 -7.21 -5.78 5.97
C GLU A 18 -6.97 -4.46 6.73
N ASN A 19 -6.13 -3.58 6.19
CA ASN A 19 -5.79 -2.30 6.79
C ASN A 19 -5.71 -1.20 5.72
N ASP A 20 -6.36 -0.06 5.96
CA ASP A 20 -6.38 1.10 5.07
C ASP A 20 -5.48 2.25 5.57
N GLN A 21 -4.82 2.13 6.73
CA GLN A 21 -3.93 3.17 7.27
C GLN A 21 -2.52 3.08 6.68
N CYS A 22 -1.95 4.23 6.31
CA CYS A 22 -0.55 4.37 5.92
C CYS A 22 0.39 3.80 7.00
N VAL A 23 1.51 3.21 6.57
CA VAL A 23 2.52 2.60 7.46
C VAL A 23 3.03 3.56 8.52
N TRP A 24 3.23 4.83 8.19
CA TRP A 24 3.66 5.87 9.12
C TRP A 24 2.59 6.21 10.17
N GLY A 25 1.32 6.26 9.74
CA GLY A 25 0.18 6.50 10.62
C GLY A 25 -0.03 5.32 11.58
N ARG A 26 0.03 4.09 11.06
CA ARG A 26 -0.11 2.87 11.88
C ARG A 26 1.06 2.66 12.84
N ALA A 27 2.27 3.08 12.45
CA ALA A 27 3.43 3.10 13.35
C ALA A 27 3.32 4.21 14.42
N GLY A 28 2.42 5.17 14.24
CA GLY A 28 2.27 6.33 15.12
C GLY A 28 3.45 7.29 15.03
N VAL A 29 4.05 7.42 13.84
CA VAL A 29 5.05 8.45 13.52
C VAL A 29 4.37 9.74 13.07
N ILE A 30 3.27 9.60 12.32
CA ILE A 30 2.41 10.71 11.90
C ILE A 30 0.98 10.46 12.38
N LYS A 31 0.11 11.47 12.21
CA LYS A 31 -1.32 11.34 12.48
C LYS A 31 -1.92 10.20 11.64
N PRO A 32 -2.89 9.42 12.17
CA PRO A 32 -3.56 8.37 11.41
C PRO A 32 -4.08 8.90 10.08
N THR A 33 -3.56 8.36 8.99
CA THR A 33 -3.81 8.83 7.62
C THR A 33 -4.05 7.60 6.75
N LYS A 34 -5.06 7.64 5.88
CA LYS A 34 -5.34 6.54 4.94
C LYS A 34 -4.25 6.40 3.89
N CYS A 35 -3.93 5.17 3.50
CA CYS A 35 -3.03 4.89 2.40
C CYS A 35 -3.71 5.22 1.07
N VAL A 36 -3.00 5.92 0.19
CA VAL A 36 -3.48 6.26 -1.15
C VAL A 36 -2.67 5.59 -2.27
N ASN A 37 -1.58 4.91 -1.92
CA ASN A 37 -0.63 4.33 -2.88
C ASN A 37 -0.54 2.80 -2.77
N ALA A 38 -1.62 2.13 -2.33
CA ALA A 38 -1.67 0.67 -2.20
C ALA A 38 -0.48 0.02 -1.48
N PHE A 39 0.12 0.72 -0.50
CA PHE A 39 1.33 0.31 0.22
C PHE A 39 2.62 0.11 -0.60
N ASP A 40 2.70 0.67 -1.82
CA ASP A 40 3.98 0.94 -2.46
C ASP A 40 4.63 2.15 -1.77
N CYS A 41 5.37 1.89 -0.68
CA CYS A 41 6.01 2.94 0.11
C CYS A 41 7.37 3.38 -0.42
N LEU A 42 7.93 2.70 -1.43
CA LEU A 42 9.25 3.05 -1.98
C LEU A 42 9.15 4.22 -2.95
N GLY A 43 8.06 4.29 -3.73
CA GLY A 43 7.75 5.40 -4.63
C GLY A 43 6.77 6.44 -4.06
N CYS A 44 6.35 6.34 -2.79
CA CYS A 44 5.23 7.14 -2.28
C CYS A 44 5.62 8.59 -1.98
N ALA A 45 4.87 9.56 -2.54
CA ALA A 45 5.06 10.98 -2.26
C ALA A 45 4.87 11.35 -0.78
N LEU A 46 3.97 10.69 -0.06
CA LEU A 46 3.80 10.91 1.39
C LEU A 46 5.04 10.45 2.17
N ASP A 47 5.62 9.32 1.77
CA ASP A 47 6.83 8.79 2.40
C ASP A 47 8.01 9.75 2.21
N GLN A 48 8.25 10.18 0.97
CA GLN A 48 9.29 11.15 0.64
C GLN A 48 9.17 12.44 1.47
N ARG A 49 7.94 12.96 1.62
CA ARG A 49 7.67 14.16 2.45
C ARG A 49 7.97 13.95 3.93
N VAL A 50 7.63 12.80 4.49
CA VAL A 50 7.93 12.50 5.90
C VAL A 50 9.44 12.45 6.12
N LEU A 51 10.17 11.81 5.21
CA LEU A 51 11.63 11.71 5.29
C LEU A 51 12.30 13.06 5.09
N SER A 52 11.89 13.86 4.09
CA SER A 52 12.47 15.18 3.84
C SER A 52 12.25 16.14 5.01
N ASN A 53 11.03 16.19 5.54
CA ASN A 53 10.70 17.05 6.68
C ASN A 53 11.53 16.69 7.93
N PHE A 54 11.73 15.39 8.17
CA PHE A 54 12.56 14.93 9.28
C PHE A 54 14.03 15.29 9.07
N ASP A 55 14.57 15.11 7.86
CA ASP A 55 15.94 15.50 7.52
C ASP A 55 16.18 17.00 7.67
N GLU A 56 15.24 17.83 7.23
CA GLU A 56 15.30 19.29 7.37
C GLU A 56 15.31 19.71 8.84
N GLN A 57 14.38 19.19 9.65
CA GLN A 57 14.33 19.45 11.09
C GLN A 57 15.62 19.02 11.79
N ARG A 58 16.16 17.87 11.38
CA ARG A 58 17.37 17.32 11.96
C ARG A 58 18.59 18.18 11.62
N LYS A 59 18.74 18.61 10.37
CA LYS A 59 19.80 19.55 9.95
C LYS A 59 19.70 20.88 10.70
N ALA A 60 18.48 21.40 10.88
CA ALA A 60 18.25 22.63 11.64
C ALA A 60 18.63 22.49 13.13
N SER A 61 18.47 21.30 13.71
CA SER A 61 18.86 21.01 15.11
C SER A 61 20.36 20.78 15.34
N GLY A 62 21.19 20.79 14.28
CA GLY A 62 22.63 20.52 14.38
C GLY A 62 23.00 19.05 14.65
N GLN A 63 22.04 18.12 14.58
CA GLN A 63 22.29 16.70 14.82
C GLN A 63 22.91 16.00 13.60
N SER A 64 24.16 15.58 13.74
CA SER A 64 24.88 14.74 12.76
C SER A 64 24.77 13.26 13.14
N ASP A 65 23.86 12.54 12.50
CA ASP A 65 23.69 11.08 12.60
C ASP A 65 23.75 10.46 11.19
N SER A 66 24.71 9.60 10.91
CA SER A 66 24.87 9.02 9.57
C SER A 66 23.74 8.06 9.17
N ARG A 67 22.89 7.65 10.11
CA ARG A 67 21.81 6.67 9.86
C ARG A 67 20.67 7.28 9.03
N PRO A 68 20.01 6.44 8.19
CA PRO A 68 18.93 6.91 7.34
C PRO A 68 17.70 7.33 8.18
N PRO A 69 16.96 8.39 7.77
CA PRO A 69 15.81 8.92 8.50
C PRO A 69 14.74 7.89 8.83
N ARG A 70 14.46 7.01 7.86
CA ARG A 70 13.47 5.94 8.01
C ARG A 70 13.84 5.01 9.17
N MET A 71 15.12 4.66 9.29
CA MET A 71 15.62 3.87 10.41
C MET A 71 15.37 4.62 11.71
N LEU A 72 15.76 5.88 11.83
CA LEU A 72 15.62 6.66 13.06
C LEU A 72 14.16 6.77 13.54
N LEU A 73 13.25 7.06 12.61
CA LEU A 73 11.82 7.20 12.90
C LEU A 73 11.16 5.88 13.31
N MET A 74 11.58 4.76 12.71
CA MET A 74 10.93 3.47 12.90
C MET A 74 11.66 2.52 13.87
N MET A 75 12.93 2.77 14.20
CA MET A 75 13.74 1.88 15.05
C MET A 75 13.10 1.67 16.43
N ARG A 76 12.53 2.72 17.04
CA ARG A 76 11.79 2.59 18.32
C ARG A 76 10.49 1.77 18.19
N LYS A 77 9.90 1.71 17.00
CA LYS A 77 8.65 0.98 16.75
C LYS A 77 8.93 -0.50 16.47
N GLY A 78 10.06 -0.81 15.82
CA GLY A 78 10.54 -2.16 15.55
C GLY A 78 9.68 -3.03 14.60
N LYS A 79 8.53 -2.54 14.14
CA LYS A 79 7.57 -3.32 13.32
C LYS A 79 7.91 -3.28 11.84
N CYS A 80 7.85 -4.41 11.15
CA CYS A 80 8.10 -4.52 9.72
C CYS A 80 7.05 -3.74 8.89
N ARG A 81 7.47 -3.19 7.74
CA ARG A 81 6.57 -2.56 6.76
C ARG A 81 5.40 -3.47 6.40
N HIS A 82 5.66 -4.75 6.17
CA HIS A 82 4.64 -5.74 5.78
C HIS A 82 3.66 -6.06 6.92
N MET A 83 4.09 -5.99 8.19
CA MET A 83 3.18 -6.11 9.32
C MET A 83 2.28 -4.86 9.40
N LEU A 84 2.86 -3.68 9.21
CA LEU A 84 2.13 -2.41 9.24
C LEU A 84 1.16 -2.27 8.06
N SER A 85 1.44 -2.89 6.92
CA SER A 85 0.53 -2.89 5.78
C SER A 85 -0.52 -4.01 5.83
N GLY A 86 -0.36 -5.00 6.73
CA GLY A 86 -1.27 -6.14 6.87
C GLY A 86 -0.96 -7.32 5.94
N ARG A 87 0.22 -7.34 5.34
CA ARG A 87 0.65 -8.44 4.45
C ARG A 87 1.18 -9.66 5.20
N ILE A 88 1.61 -9.46 6.45
CA ILE A 88 1.93 -10.52 7.41
C ILE A 88 1.28 -10.18 8.76
N PRO A 89 0.88 -11.18 9.57
CA PRO A 89 0.25 -10.92 10.85
C PRO A 89 1.22 -10.32 11.88
N TYR A 90 2.48 -10.76 11.88
CA TYR A 90 3.51 -10.30 12.79
C TYR A 90 4.88 -10.31 12.13
N GLY A 91 5.71 -9.31 12.43
CA GLY A 91 7.11 -9.28 12.02
C GLY A 91 7.82 -8.02 12.47
N SER A 92 9.04 -8.17 12.97
CA SER A 92 9.93 -7.05 13.29
C SER A 92 10.91 -6.78 12.15
N CYS A 93 11.35 -5.52 12.00
CA CYS A 93 12.36 -5.19 10.99
C CYS A 93 13.77 -5.51 11.52
N SER A 94 14.48 -6.42 10.85
CA SER A 94 15.89 -6.76 11.14
C SER A 94 16.88 -5.97 10.28
N TYR A 95 16.42 -5.35 9.19
CA TYR A 95 17.28 -4.76 8.15
C TYR A 95 17.21 -3.22 8.12
N ALA A 96 17.13 -2.59 9.30
CA ALA A 96 17.17 -1.14 9.48
C ALA A 96 16.18 -0.32 8.60
N TYR A 97 15.09 -0.95 8.16
CA TYR A 97 14.11 -0.37 7.22
C TYR A 97 14.65 -0.01 5.83
N ASP A 98 15.82 -0.54 5.44
CA ASP A 98 16.30 -0.51 4.05
C ASP A 98 15.56 -1.59 3.23
N CYS A 99 14.30 -1.29 2.93
CA CYS A 99 13.42 -2.26 2.25
C CYS A 99 13.90 -2.55 0.82
N VAL A 100 14.58 -1.59 0.17
CA VAL A 100 15.11 -1.74 -1.21
C VAL A 100 16.09 -2.90 -1.32
N ARG A 101 16.88 -3.15 -0.26
CA ARG A 101 17.88 -4.23 -0.21
C ARG A 101 17.46 -5.38 0.71
N CYS A 102 16.23 -5.38 1.19
CA CYS A 102 15.76 -6.36 2.16
C CYS A 102 15.38 -7.68 1.47
N PRO A 103 16.03 -8.82 1.80
CA PRO A 103 15.69 -10.10 1.17
C PRO A 103 14.28 -10.58 1.53
N PHE A 104 13.76 -10.18 2.69
CA PHE A 104 12.39 -10.48 3.08
C PHE A 104 11.37 -9.69 2.25
N ASP A 105 11.66 -8.42 1.92
CA ASP A 105 10.82 -7.64 1.00
C ASP A 105 10.82 -8.30 -0.37
N GLN A 106 12.00 -8.63 -0.90
CA GLN A 106 12.15 -9.33 -2.18
C GLN A 106 11.34 -10.63 -2.23
N MET A 107 11.49 -11.50 -1.23
CA MET A 107 10.73 -12.76 -1.14
C MET A 107 9.22 -12.53 -1.15
N ILE A 108 8.74 -11.53 -0.41
CA ILE A 108 7.32 -11.20 -0.34
C ILE A 108 6.82 -10.69 -1.69
N GLU A 109 7.58 -9.83 -2.37
CA GLU A 109 7.24 -9.29 -3.69
C GLU A 109 7.25 -10.39 -4.78
N ASP A 110 8.20 -11.33 -4.71
CA ASP A 110 8.31 -12.47 -5.62
C ASP A 110 7.14 -13.44 -5.44
N THR A 111 6.78 -13.74 -4.19
CA THR A 111 5.67 -14.66 -3.89
C THR A 111 4.31 -14.08 -4.27
N SER A 112 4.13 -12.75 -4.26
CA SER A 112 2.86 -12.14 -4.71
C SER A 112 2.58 -12.26 -6.20
N TYR A 113 3.55 -12.63 -7.03
CA TYR A 113 3.26 -12.93 -8.43
C TYR A 113 2.50 -14.24 -8.59
N LEU A 114 2.48 -15.10 -7.57
CA LEU A 114 1.72 -16.33 -7.62
C LEU A 114 0.22 -16.03 -7.75
N PRO A 115 -0.50 -16.74 -8.64
CA PRO A 115 -1.92 -16.54 -8.82
C PRO A 115 -2.65 -16.73 -7.48
N ASN A 116 -3.43 -15.73 -7.09
CA ASN A 116 -4.27 -15.81 -5.90
C ASN A 116 -5.13 -17.09 -5.97
N LEU A 117 -4.84 -18.06 -5.10
CA LEU A 117 -5.51 -19.37 -5.05
C LEU A 117 -6.98 -19.28 -4.61
N ARG A 118 -7.43 -18.09 -4.18
CA ARG A 118 -8.82 -17.86 -3.78
C ARG A 118 -9.65 -17.43 -4.98
N ARG A 119 -10.72 -18.17 -5.23
CA ARG A 119 -11.76 -17.77 -6.18
C ARG A 119 -12.31 -16.40 -5.76
N PRO A 120 -12.53 -15.47 -6.71
CA PRO A 120 -13.13 -14.19 -6.39
C PRO A 120 -14.55 -14.38 -5.86
N GLU A 121 -15.01 -13.45 -5.02
CA GLU A 121 -16.44 -13.34 -4.73
C GLU A 121 -17.16 -12.84 -5.98
N VAL A 122 -18.19 -13.57 -6.39
CA VAL A 122 -18.95 -13.30 -7.61
C VAL A 122 -20.38 -12.92 -7.24
N GLU A 123 -20.90 -11.90 -7.92
CA GLU A 123 -22.31 -11.55 -7.93
C GLU A 123 -22.92 -11.85 -9.29
N ARG A 124 -24.18 -12.30 -9.29
CA ARG A 124 -24.91 -12.54 -10.52
C ARG A 124 -25.60 -11.26 -10.99
N ALA A 125 -25.19 -10.74 -12.13
CA ALA A 125 -25.80 -9.56 -12.75
C ALA A 125 -26.27 -9.92 -14.17
N SER A 126 -27.57 -9.77 -14.44
CA SER A 126 -28.16 -10.01 -15.77
C SER A 126 -27.81 -11.37 -16.39
N GLY A 127 -27.64 -12.41 -15.58
CA GLY A 127 -27.30 -13.77 -16.03
C GLY A 127 -25.80 -14.10 -16.05
N PHE A 128 -24.93 -13.11 -15.84
CA PHE A 128 -23.47 -13.26 -15.86
C PHE A 128 -22.88 -13.20 -14.45
N ASP A 129 -21.74 -13.87 -14.30
CA ASP A 129 -20.93 -13.91 -13.09
C ASP A 129 -19.95 -12.72 -13.08
N VAL A 130 -20.19 -11.74 -12.20
CA VAL A 130 -19.38 -10.52 -12.08
C VAL A 130 -18.59 -10.55 -10.78
N ALA A 131 -17.27 -10.49 -10.87
CA ALA A 131 -16.38 -10.51 -9.71
C ALA A 131 -16.41 -9.16 -8.97
N ARG A 132 -16.62 -9.19 -7.65
CA ARG A 132 -16.58 -8.00 -6.78
C ARG A 132 -15.17 -7.45 -6.66
N ASN A 133 -15.06 -6.12 -6.60
CA ASN A 133 -13.78 -5.38 -6.50
C ASN A 133 -12.90 -5.47 -7.76
N TYR A 134 -13.53 -5.67 -8.92
CA TYR A 134 -12.90 -5.60 -10.23
C TYR A 134 -13.44 -4.38 -10.97
N TYR A 135 -12.59 -3.79 -11.80
CA TYR A 135 -12.95 -2.72 -12.71
C TYR A 135 -13.14 -3.33 -14.09
N TYR A 136 -14.32 -3.19 -14.68
CA TYR A 136 -14.63 -3.72 -16.00
C TYR A 136 -14.54 -2.61 -17.05
N HIS A 137 -14.08 -2.99 -18.23
CA HIS A 137 -14.01 -2.14 -19.41
C HIS A 137 -14.95 -2.69 -20.49
N TYR A 138 -15.52 -1.80 -21.31
CA TYR A 138 -16.47 -2.19 -22.38
C TYR A 138 -15.86 -3.11 -23.45
N GLY A 139 -14.52 -3.19 -23.52
CA GLY A 139 -13.78 -4.07 -24.42
C GLY A 139 -13.51 -5.46 -23.85
N HIS A 140 -14.43 -5.99 -23.02
CA HIS A 140 -14.36 -7.33 -22.44
C HIS A 140 -13.08 -7.62 -21.64
N SER A 141 -12.61 -6.61 -20.91
CA SER A 141 -11.43 -6.72 -20.07
C SER A 141 -11.70 -6.20 -18.67
N TRP A 142 -11.05 -6.82 -17.69
CA TRP A 142 -11.10 -6.40 -16.30
C TRP A 142 -9.71 -6.01 -15.79
N ALA A 143 -9.69 -5.13 -14.82
CA ALA A 143 -8.52 -4.73 -14.07
C ALA A 143 -8.80 -4.83 -12.56
N ARG A 144 -7.81 -5.29 -11.81
CA ARG A 144 -7.86 -5.38 -10.35
C ARG A 144 -6.59 -4.77 -9.76
N VAL A 145 -6.76 -3.78 -8.88
CA VAL A 145 -5.63 -3.23 -8.13
C VAL A 145 -5.27 -4.18 -7.00
N GLU A 146 -4.04 -4.68 -7.05
CA GLU A 146 -3.44 -5.53 -6.03
C GLU A 146 -2.56 -4.69 -5.10
N TYR A 147 -2.14 -5.31 -4.00
CA TYR A 147 -1.18 -4.72 -3.09
C TYR A 147 0.12 -4.32 -3.84
N GLY A 148 0.73 -3.22 -3.41
CA GLY A 148 2.02 -2.75 -3.94
C GLY A 148 1.86 -1.94 -5.23
N GLY A 149 0.66 -1.40 -5.50
CA GLY A 149 0.38 -0.60 -6.69
C GLY A 149 0.32 -1.40 -7.98
N ARG A 150 0.35 -2.74 -7.90
CA ARG A 150 0.28 -3.62 -9.05
C ARG A 150 -1.16 -3.71 -9.55
N VAL A 151 -1.33 -3.90 -10.86
CA VAL A 151 -2.64 -4.11 -11.47
C VAL A 151 -2.63 -5.43 -12.22
N ARG A 152 -3.54 -6.33 -11.87
CA ARG A 152 -3.80 -7.53 -12.66
C ARG A 152 -4.88 -7.21 -13.68
N VAL A 153 -4.64 -7.59 -14.93
CA VAL A 153 -5.59 -7.43 -16.03
C VAL A 153 -5.93 -8.79 -16.62
N GLY A 154 -7.14 -8.91 -17.17
CA GLY A 154 -7.59 -10.13 -17.84
C GLY A 154 -8.80 -9.87 -18.74
N LEU A 155 -9.28 -10.94 -19.37
CA LEU A 155 -10.52 -10.94 -20.15
C LEU A 155 -11.67 -11.44 -19.26
N ASP A 156 -12.87 -10.90 -19.48
CA ASP A 156 -14.08 -11.32 -18.75
C ASP A 156 -14.90 -12.35 -19.55
N ASP A 157 -15.93 -12.91 -18.90
CA ASP A 157 -16.81 -13.93 -19.47
C ASP A 157 -17.75 -13.39 -20.57
N PHE A 158 -17.66 -12.11 -20.91
CA PHE A 158 -18.41 -11.51 -22.02
C PHE A 158 -17.62 -11.55 -23.35
N ALA A 159 -16.35 -11.99 -23.33
CA ALA A 159 -15.47 -12.13 -24.49
C ALA A 159 -15.82 -13.32 -25.41
#